data_AF-A0A5J4K9U8-F1
#
_entry.id   AF-A0A5J4K9U8-F1
#
_cell.length_a   1.000
_cell.length_b   1.000
_cell.length_c   1.000
_cell.angle_alpha   90.00
_cell.angle_beta   90.00
_cell.angle_gamma   90.00
#
_symmetry.space_group_name_H-M   'P 1'
#
loop_
_entity.id
_entity.type
_entity.pdbx_description
1 polymer ?
#
loop_
_entity_poly.entity_id
_entity_poly.type
_entity_poly.pdbx_seq_one_letter_code
_entity_poly.pdbx_strand_id
1 'polypeptide(L)'
;MFDPVHDSQLASQQPGLRGKESATARTRVPARRAFLRRSLTGMVLAVPVGGLLAACGSGSTMTGSASMPTSAATSAPSSPVRMLSLAAVADSGSAFREIMQDENAHVTFLQQALTKAGVQPRPKPTFKNLEQMDVQAFAQLAQTFENVGVGAYLMAAPAIATKAYLAAAGSILTVEARHAGFLDALLNKPLSPNGAFDKPLSQAEIVNAVSPFIASLNGGTDPSTSLKNDAAILNFALLLEFLEAEFYNVNVPKFFK
;
A
#
# COMPACT_ATOMS: atom_id res chain seq x y z
N MET A 1 -78.14 39.44 12.74
CA MET A 1 -78.73 39.67 11.41
C MET A 1 -78.57 38.37 10.64
N PHE A 2 -79.70 37.68 10.46
CA PHE A 2 -79.86 36.36 9.82
C PHE A 2 -79.19 35.12 10.46
N ASP A 3 -79.87 34.00 10.23
CA ASP A 3 -79.85 32.71 10.93
C ASP A 3 -79.15 31.59 10.12
N PRO A 4 -78.88 30.41 10.72
CA PRO A 4 -78.35 29.22 10.03
C PRO A 4 -79.47 28.45 9.27
N VAL A 5 -79.17 27.26 8.70
CA VAL A 5 -80.01 26.00 8.68
C VAL A 5 -79.66 24.98 7.56
N HIS A 6 -79.69 23.68 7.92
CA HIS A 6 -79.76 22.38 7.17
C HIS A 6 -78.77 22.03 6.01
N ASP A 7 -78.24 20.79 5.83
CA ASP A 7 -78.79 19.40 5.79
C ASP A 7 -79.56 19.15 4.45
N SER A 8 -79.49 18.03 3.68
CA SER A 8 -79.00 16.66 3.90
C SER A 8 -78.98 15.82 2.57
N GLN A 9 -78.29 14.65 2.53
CA GLN A 9 -78.58 13.44 1.68
C GLN A 9 -78.50 13.52 0.11
N LEU A 10 -78.40 12.46 -0.73
CA LEU A 10 -78.04 11.02 -0.64
C LEU A 10 -77.75 10.43 -2.06
N ALA A 11 -77.09 9.24 -2.14
CA ALA A 11 -77.08 8.28 -3.28
C ALA A 11 -76.45 8.75 -4.63
N SER A 12 -75.89 7.95 -5.56
CA SER A 12 -75.41 6.54 -5.67
C SER A 12 -74.46 6.48 -6.90
N GLN A 13 -73.79 5.40 -7.38
CA GLN A 13 -73.73 3.96 -7.08
C GLN A 13 -72.37 3.37 -7.57
N GLN A 14 -72.14 2.05 -7.43
CA GLN A 14 -71.13 1.23 -8.14
C GLN A 14 -71.86 0.11 -8.90
N PRO A 15 -71.36 -0.47 -10.03
CA PRO A 15 -70.17 -1.36 -10.14
C PRO A 15 -69.35 -1.10 -11.44
N GLY A 16 -68.28 -1.81 -11.84
CA GLY A 16 -67.55 -3.00 -11.38
C GLY A 16 -66.86 -3.68 -12.58
N LEU A 17 -66.15 -4.80 -12.36
CA LEU A 17 -65.37 -5.61 -13.33
C LEU A 17 -63.95 -5.08 -13.69
N ARG A 18 -62.88 -5.88 -13.83
CA ARG A 18 -62.36 -7.14 -13.23
C ARG A 18 -61.23 -7.64 -14.15
N GLY A 19 -59.98 -7.54 -13.68
CA GLY A 19 -58.89 -8.47 -14.04
C GLY A 19 -58.09 -8.18 -15.31
N LYS A 20 -56.77 -7.96 -15.13
CA LYS A 20 -55.76 -9.03 -15.30
C LYS A 20 -54.40 -8.58 -14.75
N GLU A 21 -53.77 -9.42 -13.93
CA GLU A 21 -52.36 -9.30 -13.59
C GLU A 21 -51.49 -9.81 -14.75
N SER A 22 -50.35 -9.17 -15.03
CA SER A 22 -49.10 -9.86 -15.34
C SER A 22 -47.89 -8.93 -15.52
N ALA A 23 -46.72 -9.46 -15.11
CA ALA A 23 -45.39 -9.15 -15.61
C ALA A 23 -44.79 -7.73 -15.37
N THR A 24 -44.18 -7.61 -14.19
CA THR A 24 -42.89 -6.95 -13.93
C THR A 24 -42.05 -6.48 -15.14
N ALA A 25 -41.69 -5.19 -15.14
CA ALA A 25 -40.54 -4.65 -15.87
C ALA A 25 -39.74 -3.67 -14.99
N ARG A 26 -38.95 -4.20 -14.02
CA ARG A 26 -37.93 -3.39 -13.33
C ARG A 26 -36.77 -3.13 -14.29
N THR A 27 -36.56 -1.89 -14.70
CA THR A 27 -35.35 -1.44 -15.40
C THR A 27 -34.13 -1.65 -14.50
N ARG A 28 -33.38 -2.73 -14.75
CA ARG A 28 -32.16 -3.04 -13.98
C ARG A 28 -31.04 -2.09 -14.39
N VAL A 29 -30.53 -1.34 -13.41
CA VAL A 29 -29.18 -0.75 -13.48
C VAL A 29 -28.18 -1.87 -13.79
N PRO A 30 -27.28 -1.72 -14.79
CA PRO A 30 -26.32 -2.77 -15.12
C PRO A 30 -25.36 -3.01 -13.95
N ALA A 31 -25.41 -4.23 -13.39
CA ALA A 31 -24.60 -4.59 -12.24
C ALA A 31 -23.11 -4.73 -12.62
N ARG A 32 -22.25 -3.91 -12.01
CA ARG A 32 -20.79 -4.07 -12.04
C ARG A 32 -20.34 -5.32 -11.26
N ARG A 33 -20.68 -6.51 -11.76
CA ARG A 33 -20.30 -7.83 -11.20
C ARG A 33 -19.98 -8.84 -12.30
N ALA A 34 -18.94 -8.53 -13.09
CA ALA A 34 -18.46 -9.39 -14.17
C ALA A 34 -16.94 -9.68 -14.09
N PHE A 35 -16.26 -9.37 -12.97
CA PHE A 35 -14.80 -9.46 -12.89
C PHE A 35 -14.25 -10.73 -12.22
N LEU A 36 -14.89 -11.29 -11.18
CA LEU A 36 -14.31 -12.41 -10.42
C LEU A 36 -15.34 -13.49 -10.00
N ARG A 37 -15.77 -14.33 -10.95
CA ARG A 37 -16.47 -15.60 -10.66
C ARG A 37 -16.16 -16.69 -11.69
N ARG A 38 -14.93 -17.22 -11.67
CA ARG A 38 -14.68 -18.61 -12.08
C ARG A 38 -13.39 -19.16 -11.45
N SER A 39 -13.47 -20.40 -10.98
CA SER A 39 -12.34 -21.32 -10.72
C SER A 39 -11.32 -20.97 -9.63
N LEU A 40 -11.69 -21.19 -8.37
CA LEU A 40 -10.85 -21.98 -7.46
C LEU A 40 -11.74 -22.97 -6.71
N THR A 41 -11.73 -24.23 -7.14
CA THR A 41 -12.41 -25.33 -6.46
C THR A 41 -11.58 -26.60 -6.66
N GLY A 42 -10.94 -27.07 -5.59
CA GLY A 42 -10.41 -28.43 -5.46
C GLY A 42 -9.20 -28.81 -6.34
N MET A 43 -7.99 -28.59 -5.83
CA MET A 43 -6.87 -29.51 -6.09
C MET A 43 -5.96 -29.58 -4.86
N VAL A 44 -6.23 -30.56 -4.00
CA VAL A 44 -5.32 -30.94 -2.91
C VAL A 44 -4.25 -31.82 -3.52
N LEU A 45 -2.99 -31.35 -3.58
CA LEU A 45 -1.85 -32.20 -3.87
C LEU A 45 -1.20 -32.63 -2.56
N ALA A 46 -1.41 -33.90 -2.17
CA ALA A 46 -0.66 -34.50 -1.07
C ALA A 46 0.73 -34.93 -1.57
N VAL A 47 1.78 -34.51 -0.87
CA VAL A 47 3.15 -34.98 -1.09
C VAL A 47 3.53 -35.92 0.05
N PRO A 48 3.80 -37.21 -0.20
CA PRO A 48 4.26 -38.12 0.84
C PRO A 48 5.75 -37.89 1.14
N VAL A 49 6.10 -37.86 2.43
CA VAL A 49 7.48 -37.84 2.92
C VAL A 49 7.94 -39.29 3.16
N GLY A 50 9.11 -39.67 2.66
CA GLY A 50 9.77 -40.91 3.08
C GLY A 50 10.88 -41.40 2.14
N GLY A 51 12.00 -41.85 2.72
CA GLY A 51 13.04 -42.64 2.01
C GLY A 51 14.48 -42.11 2.18
N LEU A 52 15.22 -42.65 3.15
CA LEU A 52 16.66 -42.44 3.35
C LEU A 52 17.38 -43.80 3.27
N LEU A 53 18.66 -43.83 2.85
CA LEU A 53 19.57 -45.00 2.72
C LEU A 53 19.18 -46.00 1.60
N ALA A 54 20.08 -46.66 0.85
CA ALA A 54 21.46 -47.09 1.07
C ALA A 54 22.20 -47.36 -0.27
N ALA A 55 23.52 -47.58 -0.23
CA ALA A 55 24.35 -47.93 -1.39
C ALA A 55 24.63 -49.45 -1.51
N CYS A 56 25.13 -49.93 -2.67
CA CYS A 56 26.43 -50.65 -2.81
C CYS A 56 26.60 -51.46 -4.13
N GLY A 57 27.80 -51.35 -4.73
CA GLY A 57 28.46 -52.36 -5.58
C GLY A 57 28.08 -52.42 -7.07
N SER A 58 28.94 -52.90 -7.99
CA SER A 58 30.38 -53.26 -7.95
C SER A 58 30.95 -53.41 -9.38
N GLY A 59 32.27 -53.28 -9.58
CA GLY A 59 32.96 -53.56 -10.85
C GLY A 59 34.09 -52.57 -11.19
N SER A 60 35.27 -52.63 -10.55
CA SER A 60 36.41 -53.53 -10.81
C SER A 60 37.46 -52.99 -11.81
N THR A 61 38.52 -52.42 -11.22
CA THR A 61 39.95 -52.52 -11.61
C THR A 61 40.40 -52.36 -13.08
N MET A 62 41.16 -51.29 -13.33
CA MET A 62 42.34 -51.30 -14.20
C MET A 62 43.48 -50.54 -13.53
N THR A 63 44.71 -51.05 -13.63
CA THR A 63 45.91 -50.56 -12.95
C THR A 63 46.69 -49.55 -13.79
N GLY A 64 47.17 -48.46 -13.18
CA GLY A 64 48.08 -47.52 -13.84
C GLY A 64 48.81 -46.63 -12.83
N SER A 65 50.14 -46.79 -12.73
CA SER A 65 50.99 -45.97 -11.87
C SER A 65 51.67 -44.88 -12.71
N ALA A 66 51.44 -43.60 -12.40
CA ALA A 66 52.26 -42.49 -12.87
C ALA A 66 52.12 -41.24 -11.98
N SER A 67 53.23 -40.87 -11.36
CA SER A 67 53.72 -39.53 -10.97
C SER A 67 52.75 -38.34 -10.94
N MET A 68 52.69 -37.67 -9.78
CA MET A 68 52.27 -36.27 -9.70
C MET A 68 53.23 -35.33 -10.44
N PRO A 69 52.69 -34.26 -11.04
CA PRO A 69 53.31 -32.95 -11.00
C PRO A 69 52.41 -31.96 -10.24
N THR A 70 53.01 -31.16 -9.36
CA THR A 70 52.38 -29.97 -8.78
C THR A 70 52.31 -28.87 -9.85
N SER A 71 51.18 -28.78 -10.57
CA SER A 71 50.84 -27.60 -11.37
C SER A 71 49.89 -26.71 -10.59
N ALA A 72 50.33 -25.49 -10.29
CA ALA A 72 49.51 -24.49 -9.64
C ALA A 72 48.23 -24.24 -10.45
N ALA A 73 47.07 -24.22 -9.79
CA ALA A 73 45.83 -23.76 -10.38
C ALA A 73 45.91 -22.24 -10.60
N THR A 74 46.52 -21.84 -11.72
CA THR A 74 46.53 -20.46 -12.18
C THR A 74 45.10 -19.97 -12.26
N SER A 75 44.78 -18.95 -11.47
CA SER A 75 43.45 -18.35 -11.39
C SER A 75 42.91 -18.01 -12.78
N ALA A 76 41.89 -18.74 -13.22
CA ALA A 76 41.09 -18.30 -14.36
C ALA A 76 40.50 -16.93 -14.00
N PRO A 77 40.64 -15.90 -14.85
CA PRO A 77 39.95 -14.65 -14.63
C PRO A 77 38.45 -14.94 -14.78
N SER A 78 37.73 -15.01 -13.66
CA SER A 78 36.28 -14.97 -13.70
C SER A 78 35.89 -13.67 -14.40
N SER A 79 35.32 -13.78 -15.60
CA SER A 79 34.81 -12.64 -16.35
C SER A 79 33.98 -11.77 -15.40
N PRO A 80 34.20 -10.44 -15.36
CA PRO A 80 33.53 -9.60 -14.40
C PRO A 80 32.03 -9.79 -14.58
N VAL A 81 31.34 -10.23 -13.51
CA VAL A 81 29.89 -10.03 -13.43
C VAL A 81 29.73 -8.53 -13.52
N ARG A 82 29.27 -8.06 -14.68
CA ARG A 82 28.98 -6.65 -14.90
C ARG A 82 27.71 -6.33 -14.11
N MET A 83 27.93 -6.07 -12.83
CA MET A 83 26.93 -5.53 -11.90
C MET A 83 26.26 -4.31 -12.55
N LEU A 84 24.99 -4.12 -12.21
CA LEU A 84 24.01 -3.30 -12.90
C LEU A 84 24.59 -2.04 -13.57
N SER A 85 24.59 -1.98 -14.90
CA SER A 85 24.92 -0.74 -15.62
C SER A 85 24.10 -0.55 -16.90
N LEU A 86 23.14 0.37 -16.84
CA LEU A 86 22.83 1.28 -17.95
C LEU A 86 22.55 2.68 -17.39
N ALA A 87 23.60 3.32 -16.88
CA ALA A 87 23.73 4.78 -16.75
C ALA A 87 22.55 5.63 -16.18
N ALA A 88 21.68 5.10 -15.30
CA ALA A 88 20.62 5.86 -14.62
C ALA A 88 19.98 5.10 -13.41
N VAL A 89 20.75 4.37 -12.59
CA VAL A 89 20.96 4.82 -11.20
C VAL A 89 21.84 6.09 -11.11
N ALA A 90 22.58 6.38 -12.19
CA ALA A 90 23.41 7.57 -12.35
C ALA A 90 22.67 8.91 -12.49
N ASP A 91 21.35 8.96 -12.26
CA ASP A 91 20.76 10.09 -11.51
C ASP A 91 19.53 9.63 -10.73
N SER A 92 19.74 8.87 -9.63
CA SER A 92 18.69 8.58 -8.64
C SER A 92 18.01 9.84 -8.11
N GLY A 93 18.63 11.02 -8.26
CA GLY A 93 18.01 12.30 -7.99
C GLY A 93 16.73 12.53 -8.79
N SER A 94 16.58 11.95 -9.99
CA SER A 94 15.31 12.02 -10.73
C SER A 94 14.18 11.27 -10.00
N ALA A 95 14.39 10.01 -9.63
CA ALA A 95 13.43 9.22 -8.85
C ALA A 95 13.17 9.81 -7.45
N PHE A 96 14.21 10.30 -6.76
CA PHE A 96 14.03 11.01 -5.48
C PHE A 96 13.25 12.32 -5.62
N ARG A 97 13.38 13.02 -6.76
CA ARG A 97 12.57 14.22 -7.07
C ARG A 97 11.13 13.87 -7.45
N GLU A 98 10.89 12.72 -8.09
CA GLU A 98 9.55 12.16 -8.37
C GLU A 98 8.83 11.82 -7.06
N ILE A 99 9.45 11.01 -6.19
CA ILE A 99 8.91 10.69 -4.86
C ILE A 99 8.61 11.96 -4.06
N MET A 100 9.56 12.91 -3.98
CA MET A 100 9.32 14.20 -3.31
C MET A 100 8.09 14.95 -3.87
N GLN A 101 7.83 14.88 -5.17
CA GLN A 101 6.66 15.52 -5.78
C GLN A 101 5.37 14.77 -5.44
N ASP A 102 5.40 13.44 -5.45
CA ASP A 102 4.27 12.59 -5.09
C ASP A 102 3.89 12.75 -3.61
N GLU A 103 4.83 12.79 -2.67
CA GLU A 103 4.53 13.05 -1.24
C GLU A 103 3.87 14.42 -1.01
N ASN A 104 4.38 15.45 -1.68
CA ASN A 104 3.76 16.78 -1.64
C ASN A 104 2.34 16.77 -2.28
N ALA A 105 2.10 15.92 -3.29
CA ALA A 105 0.80 15.73 -3.90
C ALA A 105 -0.16 14.91 -3.01
N HIS A 106 0.33 13.89 -2.30
CA HIS A 106 -0.44 13.10 -1.33
C HIS A 106 -0.95 13.97 -0.18
N VAL A 107 -0.08 14.79 0.43
CA VAL A 107 -0.46 15.82 1.42
C VAL A 107 -1.60 16.70 0.89
N THR A 108 -1.42 17.26 -0.31
CA THR A 108 -2.39 18.15 -0.96
C THR A 108 -3.73 17.45 -1.20
N PHE A 109 -3.68 16.20 -1.67
CA PHE A 109 -4.84 15.39 -1.98
C PHE A 109 -5.65 15.01 -0.72
N LEU A 110 -4.98 14.60 0.36
CA LEU A 110 -5.64 14.29 1.64
C LEU A 110 -6.25 15.54 2.28
N GLN A 111 -5.55 16.68 2.27
CA GLN A 111 -6.11 17.96 2.74
C GLN A 111 -7.40 18.33 1.98
N GLN A 112 -7.39 18.20 0.65
CA GLN A 112 -8.56 18.44 -0.16
C GLN A 112 -9.69 17.44 0.11
N ALA A 113 -9.37 16.16 0.30
CA ALA A 113 -10.37 15.12 0.61
C ALA A 113 -11.06 15.41 1.95
N LEU A 114 -10.29 15.74 2.99
CA LEU A 114 -10.79 16.14 4.31
C LEU A 114 -11.66 17.40 4.22
N THR A 115 -11.20 18.44 3.53
CA THR A 115 -11.95 19.70 3.39
C THR A 115 -13.26 19.49 2.63
N LYS A 116 -13.26 18.71 1.53
CA LYS A 116 -14.47 18.33 0.78
C LYS A 116 -15.44 17.48 1.61
N ALA A 117 -14.95 16.77 2.62
CA ALA A 117 -15.75 16.02 3.59
C ALA A 117 -16.38 16.88 4.70
N GLY A 118 -16.08 18.18 4.76
CA GLY A 118 -16.41 19.03 5.90
C GLY A 118 -15.58 18.74 7.16
N VAL A 119 -14.48 18.00 7.02
CA VAL A 119 -13.55 17.67 8.10
C VAL A 119 -12.38 18.65 8.06
N GLN A 120 -11.99 19.20 9.20
CA GLN A 120 -10.79 20.02 9.27
C GLN A 120 -9.54 19.14 9.10
N PRO A 121 -8.65 19.42 8.12
CA PRO A 121 -7.36 18.77 8.05
C PRO A 121 -6.51 19.12 9.28
N ARG A 122 -5.79 18.14 9.83
CA ARG A 122 -4.88 18.38 10.95
C ARG A 122 -3.78 19.38 10.57
N PRO A 123 -3.32 20.22 11.52
CA PRO A 123 -2.18 21.11 11.28
C PRO A 123 -0.92 20.31 10.97
N LYS A 124 -0.05 20.87 10.11
CA LYS A 124 1.27 20.30 9.81
C LYS A 124 2.10 20.24 11.10
N PRO A 125 2.69 19.09 11.47
CA PRO A 125 3.59 18.99 12.61
C PRO A 125 4.86 19.81 12.40
N THR A 126 5.57 20.07 13.51
CA THR A 126 6.98 20.43 13.45
C THR A 126 7.78 19.13 13.59
N PHE A 127 8.69 18.88 12.65
CA PHE A 127 9.52 17.69 12.63
C PHE A 127 10.97 17.99 13.09
N LYS A 128 11.72 16.93 13.35
CA LYS A 128 13.13 16.93 13.80
C LYS A 128 13.85 15.70 13.26
N ASN A 129 15.17 15.71 13.29
CA ASN A 129 16.03 14.55 12.95
C ASN A 129 15.85 14.02 11.51
N LEU A 130 15.34 14.85 10.59
CA LEU A 130 15.08 14.45 9.20
C LEU A 130 16.31 14.53 8.28
N GLU A 131 17.21 15.48 8.53
CA GLU A 131 18.39 15.68 7.69
C GLU A 131 19.38 14.52 7.83
N GLN A 132 19.73 13.88 6.71
CA GLN A 132 20.64 12.74 6.65
C GLN A 132 22.05 13.15 6.28
N MET A 133 23.05 12.33 6.64
CA MET A 133 24.46 12.64 6.43
C MET A 133 24.92 12.45 4.97
N ASP A 134 24.38 11.43 4.29
CA ASP A 134 24.69 11.09 2.91
C ASP A 134 23.47 10.43 2.22
N VAL A 135 23.62 10.13 0.92
CA VAL A 135 22.58 9.50 0.08
C VAL A 135 22.25 8.07 0.53
N GLN A 136 23.18 7.35 1.17
CA GLN A 136 22.93 5.98 1.63
C GLN A 136 22.07 5.99 2.90
N ALA A 137 22.37 6.86 3.87
CA ALA A 137 21.52 7.10 5.03
C ALA A 137 20.14 7.63 4.62
N PHE A 138 20.10 8.53 3.64
CA PHE A 138 18.84 9.01 3.05
C PHE A 138 18.00 7.87 2.46
N ALA A 139 18.55 7.05 1.57
CA ALA A 139 17.84 5.91 1.01
C ALA A 139 17.37 4.90 2.07
N GLN A 140 18.16 4.65 3.12
CA GLN A 140 17.82 3.71 4.20
C GLN A 140 16.64 4.19 5.07
N LEU A 141 16.62 5.48 5.42
CA LEU A 141 15.50 6.03 6.18
C LEU A 141 14.25 6.22 5.28
N ALA A 142 14.43 6.64 4.03
CA ALA A 142 13.38 6.65 3.01
C ALA A 142 12.67 5.30 2.93
N GLN A 143 13.43 4.22 2.72
CA GLN A 143 12.88 2.85 2.65
C GLN A 143 12.08 2.48 3.91
N THR A 144 12.49 2.97 5.08
CA THR A 144 11.79 2.73 6.34
C THR A 144 10.45 3.46 6.36
N PHE A 145 10.40 4.70 5.89
CA PHE A 145 9.17 5.47 5.78
C PHE A 145 8.20 4.87 4.75
N GLU A 146 8.59 4.63 3.49
CA GLU A 146 7.68 4.03 2.49
C GLU A 146 7.07 2.69 2.95
N ASN A 147 7.85 1.84 3.64
CA ASN A 147 7.34 0.59 4.20
C ASN A 147 6.37 0.81 5.38
N VAL A 148 6.54 1.89 6.15
CA VAL A 148 5.58 2.35 7.16
C VAL A 148 4.31 2.91 6.49
N GLY A 149 4.44 3.68 5.40
CA GLY A 149 3.34 4.14 4.55
C GLY A 149 2.50 2.99 4.01
N VAL A 150 3.12 2.02 3.31
CA VAL A 150 2.48 0.78 2.85
C VAL A 150 1.75 0.06 4.00
N GLY A 151 2.44 -0.13 5.14
CA GLY A 151 1.89 -0.79 6.31
C GLY A 151 0.69 -0.05 6.92
N ALA A 152 0.71 1.29 6.92
CA ALA A 152 -0.36 2.14 7.42
C ALA A 152 -1.58 2.15 6.50
N TYR A 153 -1.38 2.22 5.18
CA TYR A 153 -2.46 2.14 4.22
C TYR A 153 -3.13 0.76 4.20
N LEU A 154 -2.37 -0.32 4.35
CA LEU A 154 -2.92 -1.68 4.51
C LEU A 154 -3.69 -1.85 5.83
N MET A 155 -3.26 -1.20 6.91
CA MET A 155 -3.98 -1.14 8.19
C MET A 155 -5.30 -0.36 8.08
N ALA A 156 -5.28 0.76 7.38
CA ALA A 156 -6.44 1.62 7.16
C ALA A 156 -7.49 1.00 6.22
N ALA A 157 -7.06 0.31 5.15
CA ALA A 157 -7.93 -0.23 4.11
C ALA A 157 -9.17 -1.02 4.59
N PRO A 158 -9.08 -1.98 5.53
CA PRO A 158 -10.26 -2.70 6.04
C PRO A 158 -11.16 -1.85 6.95
N ALA A 159 -10.64 -0.76 7.54
CA ALA A 159 -11.36 0.10 8.47
C ALA A 159 -12.13 1.23 7.77
N ILE A 160 -11.75 1.62 6.55
CA ILE A 160 -12.41 2.70 5.79
C ILE A 160 -13.81 2.28 5.31
N ALA A 161 -14.84 2.93 5.85
CA ALA A 161 -16.23 2.69 5.48
C ALA A 161 -16.56 3.28 4.10
N THR A 162 -16.21 4.55 3.87
CA THR A 162 -16.57 5.34 2.69
C THR A 162 -15.78 4.91 1.46
N LYS A 163 -16.49 4.50 0.40
CA LYS A 163 -15.84 3.92 -0.79
C LYS A 163 -15.05 4.91 -1.63
N ALA A 164 -15.34 6.21 -1.53
CA ALA A 164 -14.51 7.26 -2.11
C ALA A 164 -13.13 7.33 -1.41
N TYR A 165 -13.10 7.28 -0.07
CA TYR A 165 -11.85 7.29 0.69
C TYR A 165 -11.07 5.98 0.56
N LEU A 166 -11.75 4.84 0.45
CA LEU A 166 -11.08 3.57 0.20
C LEU A 166 -10.42 3.54 -1.18
N ALA A 167 -11.07 4.12 -2.21
CA ALA A 167 -10.47 4.27 -3.53
C ALA A 167 -9.27 5.24 -3.51
N ALA A 168 -9.39 6.35 -2.77
CA ALA A 168 -8.33 7.34 -2.57
C ALA A 168 -7.09 6.77 -1.85
N ALA A 169 -7.29 6.09 -0.72
CA ALA A 169 -6.25 5.37 0.01
C ALA A 169 -5.64 4.26 -0.84
N GLY A 170 -6.45 3.55 -1.62
CA GLY A 170 -6.00 2.53 -2.57
C GLY A 170 -5.13 3.07 -3.70
N SER A 171 -5.35 4.30 -4.19
CA SER A 171 -4.44 4.92 -5.16
C SER A 171 -3.08 5.22 -4.57
N ILE A 172 -3.04 5.85 -3.38
CA ILE A 172 -1.78 6.21 -2.70
C ILE A 172 -0.97 4.96 -2.38
N LEU A 173 -1.58 3.94 -1.75
CA LEU A 173 -0.93 2.65 -1.44
C LEU A 173 -0.16 2.02 -2.61
N THR A 174 -0.62 2.17 -3.86
CA THR A 174 0.11 1.63 -5.02
C THR A 174 1.35 2.45 -5.39
N VAL A 175 1.38 3.72 -5.03
CA VAL A 175 2.52 4.64 -5.21
C VAL A 175 3.56 4.38 -4.11
N GLU A 176 3.15 4.36 -2.84
CA GLU A 176 3.98 3.91 -1.69
C GLU A 176 4.75 2.61 -1.99
N ALA A 177 4.03 1.60 -2.50
CA ALA A 177 4.63 0.29 -2.80
C ALA A 177 5.64 0.34 -3.96
N ARG A 178 5.53 1.31 -4.89
CA ARG A 178 6.53 1.54 -5.94
C ARG A 178 7.75 2.26 -5.38
N HIS A 179 7.56 3.23 -4.50
CA HIS A 179 8.65 3.93 -3.81
C HIS A 179 9.47 2.96 -2.96
N ALA A 180 8.79 2.17 -2.11
CA ALA A 180 9.40 1.10 -1.33
C ALA A 180 10.19 0.12 -2.21
N GLY A 181 9.59 -0.38 -3.29
CA GLY A 181 10.24 -1.30 -4.23
C GLY A 181 11.43 -0.69 -4.98
N PHE A 182 11.39 0.60 -5.32
CA PHE A 182 12.53 1.33 -5.89
C PHE A 182 13.68 1.43 -4.88
N LEU A 183 13.38 1.76 -3.61
CA LEU A 183 14.39 1.90 -2.57
C LEU A 183 14.98 0.54 -2.16
N ASP A 184 14.17 -0.53 -2.16
CA ASP A 184 14.65 -1.90 -2.03
C ASP A 184 15.63 -2.25 -3.16
N ALA A 185 15.30 -1.94 -4.42
CA ALA A 185 16.21 -2.14 -5.55
C ALA A 185 17.52 -1.34 -5.40
N LEU A 186 17.41 -0.06 -5.03
CA LEU A 186 18.54 0.86 -4.85
C LEU A 186 19.48 0.40 -3.72
N LEU A 187 18.92 -0.18 -2.66
CA LEU A 187 19.66 -0.70 -1.50
C LEU A 187 20.03 -2.18 -1.62
N ASN A 188 19.82 -2.81 -2.78
CA ASN A 188 20.09 -4.22 -3.05
C ASN A 188 19.42 -5.16 -2.02
N LYS A 189 18.15 -4.86 -1.69
CA LYS A 189 17.24 -5.69 -0.89
C LYS A 189 16.21 -6.41 -1.80
N PRO A 190 15.50 -7.43 -1.29
CA PRO A 190 14.39 -8.03 -2.04
C PRO A 190 13.28 -6.99 -2.28
N LEU A 191 12.78 -6.88 -3.52
CA LEU A 191 11.71 -5.95 -3.93
C LEU A 191 10.36 -6.12 -3.19
N SER A 192 10.22 -7.18 -2.42
CA SER A 192 9.07 -7.40 -1.54
C SER A 192 9.56 -8.15 -0.31
N PRO A 193 10.00 -7.43 0.74
CA PRO A 193 10.62 -8.03 1.93
C PRO A 193 9.66 -8.92 2.73
N ASN A 194 8.34 -8.74 2.55
CA ASN A 194 7.30 -9.53 3.18
C ASN A 194 6.93 -10.83 2.43
N GLY A 195 7.52 -11.09 1.25
CA GLY A 195 7.13 -12.19 0.37
C GLY A 195 6.00 -11.77 -0.58
N ALA A 196 5.14 -12.69 -1.01
CA ALA A 196 4.11 -12.38 -2.02
C ALA A 196 2.94 -11.48 -1.52
N PHE A 197 2.91 -11.12 -0.24
CA PHE A 197 1.84 -10.35 0.38
C PHE A 197 2.42 -9.40 1.44
N ASP A 198 2.32 -8.09 1.21
CA ASP A 198 2.64 -7.10 2.23
C ASP A 198 1.68 -7.16 3.42
N LYS A 199 2.21 -6.75 4.58
CA LYS A 199 1.54 -6.90 5.86
C LYS A 199 1.13 -5.53 6.41
N PRO A 200 -0.11 -5.38 6.93
CA PRO A 200 -0.46 -4.19 7.67
C PRO A 200 0.39 -4.10 8.94
N LEU A 201 0.84 -2.90 9.27
CA LEU A 201 1.43 -2.60 10.58
C LEU A 201 0.31 -2.24 11.56
N SER A 202 0.49 -2.51 12.85
CA SER A 202 -0.41 -1.94 13.86
C SER A 202 -0.21 -0.43 13.98
N GLN A 203 -1.26 0.28 14.40
CA GLN A 203 -1.17 1.72 14.71
C GLN A 203 -0.03 2.02 15.71
N ALA A 204 0.22 1.12 16.67
CA ALA A 204 1.31 1.27 17.63
C ALA A 204 2.71 1.16 16.99
N GLU A 205 2.91 0.21 16.07
CA GLU A 205 4.18 0.09 15.33
C GLU A 205 4.45 1.32 14.46
N ILE A 206 3.43 1.82 13.76
CA ILE A 206 3.52 3.05 12.95
C ILE A 206 3.87 4.25 13.83
N VAL A 207 3.14 4.46 14.94
CA VAL A 207 3.39 5.55 15.90
C VAL A 207 4.81 5.46 16.47
N ASN A 208 5.27 4.26 16.84
CA ASN A 208 6.63 4.07 17.36
C ASN A 208 7.70 4.39 16.32
N ALA A 209 7.48 4.06 15.04
CA ALA A 209 8.41 4.36 13.97
C ALA A 209 8.54 5.88 13.69
N VAL A 210 7.41 6.62 13.72
CA VAL A 210 7.41 8.06 13.34
C VAL A 210 7.65 9.02 14.51
N SER A 211 7.32 8.63 15.75
CA SER A 211 7.46 9.51 16.94
C SER A 211 8.86 10.12 17.16
N PRO A 212 9.99 9.43 16.88
CA PRO A 212 11.33 10.02 17.00
C PRO A 212 11.57 11.25 16.12
N PHE A 213 10.78 11.43 15.05
CA PHE A 213 10.88 12.52 14.09
C PHE A 213 9.89 13.66 14.33
N ILE A 214 8.94 13.50 15.26
CA ILE A 214 7.95 14.53 15.60
C ILE A 214 8.49 15.38 16.77
N ALA A 215 8.59 16.69 16.57
CA ALA A 215 8.92 17.66 17.61
C ALA A 215 7.66 18.24 18.28
N SER A 216 6.63 18.53 17.48
CA SER A 216 5.34 19.05 17.95
C SER A 216 4.22 18.65 16.98
N LEU A 217 3.06 18.25 17.51
CA LEU A 217 1.85 18.01 16.73
C LEU A 217 1.11 19.30 16.33
N ASN A 218 1.56 20.46 16.83
CA ASN A 218 0.99 21.79 16.54
C ASN A 218 -0.52 21.89 16.82
N GLY A 219 -0.99 21.23 17.88
CA GLY A 219 -2.41 21.17 18.26
C GLY A 219 -3.23 20.10 17.52
N GLY A 220 -2.62 19.35 16.58
CA GLY A 220 -3.24 18.19 15.96
C GLY A 220 -3.40 17.01 16.92
N THR A 221 -4.36 16.13 16.63
CA THR A 221 -4.66 14.93 17.42
C THR A 221 -3.43 14.03 17.63
N ASP A 222 -3.30 13.48 18.83
CA ASP A 222 -2.28 12.48 19.18
C ASP A 222 -2.45 11.22 18.30
N PRO A 223 -1.41 10.77 17.58
CA PRO A 223 -1.53 9.65 16.65
C PRO A 223 -1.68 8.28 17.32
N SER A 224 -1.54 8.17 18.65
CA SER A 224 -1.94 6.98 19.41
C SER A 224 -3.46 6.90 19.66
N THR A 225 -4.21 7.96 19.36
CA THR A 225 -5.67 8.01 19.53
C THR A 225 -6.35 7.02 18.59
N SER A 226 -7.26 6.20 19.13
CA SER A 226 -8.05 5.21 18.36
C SER A 226 -8.74 5.82 17.12
N LEU A 227 -8.48 5.22 15.95
CA LEU A 227 -9.01 5.64 14.64
C LEU A 227 -10.47 5.19 14.44
N LYS A 228 -11.39 5.83 15.17
CA LYS A 228 -12.81 5.40 15.27
C LYS A 228 -13.66 5.60 14.00
N ASN A 229 -13.19 6.35 13.02
CA ASN A 229 -13.92 6.68 11.80
C ASN A 229 -12.96 7.12 10.68
N ASP A 230 -13.48 7.16 9.45
CA ASP A 230 -12.71 7.55 8.26
C ASP A 230 -12.01 8.93 8.41
N ALA A 231 -12.62 9.89 9.11
CA ALA A 231 -12.04 11.21 9.31
C ALA A 231 -10.79 11.17 10.23
N ALA A 232 -10.77 10.29 11.23
CA ALA A 232 -9.60 10.02 12.04
C ALA A 232 -8.53 9.25 11.23
N ILE A 233 -8.94 8.27 10.42
CA ILE A 233 -8.03 7.50 9.55
C ILE A 233 -7.32 8.41 8.54
N LEU A 234 -8.05 9.27 7.82
CA LEU A 234 -7.48 10.20 6.84
C LEU A 234 -6.60 11.28 7.48
N ASN A 235 -6.93 11.74 8.69
CA ASN A 235 -6.03 12.63 9.43
C ASN A 235 -4.78 11.91 9.92
N PHE A 236 -4.87 10.62 10.30
CA PHE A 236 -3.71 9.82 10.65
C PHE A 236 -2.80 9.59 9.44
N ALA A 237 -3.36 9.26 8.26
CA ALA A 237 -2.59 9.19 7.01
C ALA A 237 -1.90 10.55 6.72
N LEU A 238 -2.61 11.67 6.81
CA LEU A 238 -2.05 13.01 6.61
C LEU A 238 -0.92 13.38 7.60
N LEU A 239 -0.78 12.70 8.75
CA LEU A 239 0.44 12.85 9.58
C LEU A 239 1.66 12.23 8.91
N LEU A 240 1.51 11.04 8.31
CA LEU A 240 2.59 10.30 7.64
C LEU A 240 3.03 11.05 6.39
N GLU A 241 2.10 11.40 5.50
CA GLU A 241 2.40 12.20 4.29
C GLU A 241 3.14 13.51 4.62
N PHE A 242 2.78 14.17 5.73
CA PHE A 242 3.49 15.39 6.16
C PHE A 242 4.93 15.12 6.60
N LEU A 243 5.21 13.96 7.21
CA LEU A 243 6.55 13.53 7.62
C LEU A 243 7.39 13.17 6.41
N GLU A 244 6.86 12.33 5.52
CA GLU A 244 7.50 11.91 4.28
C GLU A 244 7.78 13.13 3.37
N ALA A 245 6.78 13.97 3.10
CA ALA A 245 6.98 15.20 2.34
C ALA A 245 8.05 16.12 2.97
N GLU A 246 8.06 16.33 4.29
CA GLU A 246 9.12 17.14 4.91
C GLU A 246 10.50 16.48 4.78
N PHE A 247 10.58 15.17 4.97
CA PHE A 247 11.81 14.41 4.88
C PHE A 247 12.44 14.47 3.48
N TYR A 248 11.63 14.30 2.43
CA TYR A 248 12.09 14.47 1.05
C TYR A 248 12.44 15.93 0.74
N ASN A 249 11.60 16.90 1.11
CA ASN A 249 11.86 18.33 0.89
C ASN A 249 13.16 18.82 1.58
N VAL A 250 13.58 18.21 2.70
CA VAL A 250 14.86 18.50 3.37
C VAL A 250 16.05 17.86 2.64
N ASN A 251 15.96 16.60 2.25
CA ASN A 251 17.12 15.83 1.79
C ASN A 251 17.35 15.90 0.27
N VAL A 252 16.29 16.01 -0.54
CA VAL A 252 16.43 16.00 -2.01
C VAL A 252 17.19 17.23 -2.51
N PRO A 253 16.89 18.49 -2.10
CA PRO A 253 17.69 19.65 -2.51
C PRO A 253 19.12 19.65 -1.97
N LYS A 254 19.37 18.93 -0.87
CA LYS A 254 20.71 18.79 -0.27
C LYS A 254 21.62 17.92 -1.14
N PHE A 255 21.11 16.80 -1.64
CA PHE A 255 21.90 15.81 -2.39
C PHE A 255 21.76 15.91 -3.91
N PHE A 256 20.62 16.39 -4.42
CA PHE A 256 20.26 16.40 -5.84
C PHE A 256 19.86 17.80 -6.31
N LYS A 257 20.86 18.59 -6.66
CA LYS A 257 20.72 19.93 -7.23
C LYS A 257 20.30 19.91 -8.71
#